data_AF-A0A8T6HP42-F1
#
_entry.id   AF-A0A8T6HP42-F1
#
_cell.length_a   1.000
_cell.length_b   1.000
_cell.length_c   1.000
_cell.angle_alpha   90.00
_cell.angle_beta   90.00
_cell.angle_gamma   90.00
#
_symmetry.space_group_name_H-M   'P 1'
#
loop_
_entity.id
_entity.type
_entity.pdbx_description
1 polymer ?
#
loop_
_entity_poly.entity_id
_entity_poly.type
_entity_poly.pdbx_seq_one_letter_code
_entity_poly.pdbx_strand_id
1 'polypeptide(L)'
;MTIPSSGSVTLSIRTTDDSADEADGSVSVAVNASDGHTVSPTWGSASVAVSDNDDAPPLDSPEVLLTGDASIGEGEYPNFLEFHVELSRASGEDVTVRYEVRPGTAEPHLDYSGGYGQVVFYAGRTQASLIVRVRDDARRECDETLTVVLTEVVGGAVIGNAKTATGTITDDDRTDVRTC
;
A
#
# COMPACT_ATOMS: atom_id res chain seq x y z
N MET A 1 26.95 -33.99 10.19
CA MET A 1 28.25 -33.84 9.51
C MET A 1 29.29 -34.58 10.32
N THR A 2 30.09 -35.46 9.71
CA THR A 2 31.09 -36.28 10.42
C THR A 2 32.47 -35.85 9.94
N ILE A 3 33.34 -35.46 10.88
CA ILE A 3 34.72 -35.03 10.57
C ILE A 3 35.63 -36.23 10.87
N PRO A 4 36.46 -36.70 9.92
CA PRO A 4 37.44 -37.75 10.17
C PRO A 4 38.50 -37.29 11.17
N SER A 5 39.26 -38.23 11.76
CA SER A 5 40.25 -38.00 12.84
C SER A 5 41.38 -37.00 12.49
N SER A 6 41.48 -36.60 11.23
CA SER A 6 42.19 -35.39 10.78
C SER A 6 41.52 -34.86 9.52
N GLY A 7 41.45 -33.53 9.35
CA GLY A 7 40.87 -32.89 8.16
C GLY A 7 40.05 -31.64 8.47
N SER A 8 39.42 -31.09 7.44
CA SER A 8 38.44 -30.00 7.56
C SER A 8 37.19 -30.35 6.76
N VAL A 9 36.05 -29.81 7.18
CA VAL A 9 34.80 -29.91 6.45
C VAL A 9 34.14 -28.54 6.53
N THR A 10 33.62 -28.05 5.40
CA THR A 10 32.95 -26.75 5.33
C THR A 10 31.46 -26.93 5.55
N LEU A 11 30.89 -26.14 6.47
CA LEU A 11 29.46 -25.97 6.60
C LEU A 11 29.07 -24.68 5.89
N SER A 12 28.12 -24.75 4.95
CA SER A 12 27.59 -23.59 4.24
C SER A 12 26.13 -23.38 4.62
N ILE A 13 25.81 -22.16 5.04
CA ILE A 13 24.46 -21.72 5.37
C ILE A 13 24.10 -20.64 4.37
N ARG A 14 22.92 -20.72 3.77
CA ARG A 14 22.41 -19.68 2.86
C ARG A 14 21.56 -18.70 3.65
N THR A 15 21.70 -17.42 3.33
CA THR A 15 20.70 -16.41 3.66
C THR A 15 19.62 -16.39 2.59
N THR A 16 18.43 -15.93 2.95
CA THR A 16 17.39 -15.53 2.00
C THR A 16 17.43 -14.02 1.98
N ASP A 17 17.52 -13.45 0.79
CA ASP A 17 17.37 -12.02 0.54
C ASP A 17 15.88 -11.76 0.34
N ASP A 18 15.33 -10.76 1.01
CA ASP A 18 13.98 -10.30 0.76
C ASP A 18 13.91 -8.77 0.61
N SER A 19 12.91 -8.12 1.20
CA SER A 19 12.72 -6.68 1.04
C SER A 19 12.21 -6.03 2.32
N ALA A 20 12.37 -6.71 3.46
CA ALA A 20 11.91 -6.25 4.75
C ALA A 20 13.07 -5.60 5.51
N ASP A 21 12.83 -4.40 6.05
CA ASP A 21 13.77 -3.78 7.00
C ASP A 21 13.75 -4.55 8.33
N GLU A 22 14.93 -5.02 8.72
CA GLU A 22 15.15 -5.94 9.83
C GLU A 22 16.40 -5.54 10.61
N ALA A 23 16.49 -5.99 11.86
CA ALA A 23 17.71 -5.75 12.64
C ALA A 23 18.83 -6.70 12.20
N ASP A 24 20.06 -6.19 12.12
CA ASP A 24 21.28 -6.98 11.95
C ASP A 24 21.29 -8.21 12.87
N GLY A 25 21.47 -9.38 12.24
CA GLY A 25 21.40 -10.68 12.88
C GLY A 25 22.75 -11.38 12.98
N SER A 26 22.72 -12.60 13.51
CA SER A 26 23.87 -13.49 13.43
C SER A 26 23.44 -14.95 13.34
N VAL A 27 24.28 -15.75 12.69
CA VAL A 27 24.16 -17.20 12.65
C VAL A 27 25.29 -17.79 13.47
N SER A 28 24.95 -18.56 14.50
CA SER A 28 25.92 -19.25 15.36
C SER A 28 25.90 -20.76 15.12
N VAL A 29 27.09 -21.35 15.05
CA VAL A 29 27.29 -22.80 14.94
C VAL A 29 28.14 -23.27 16.11
N ALA A 30 27.74 -24.38 16.74
CA ALA A 30 28.52 -25.03 17.78
C ALA A 30 28.86 -26.47 17.38
N VAL A 31 30.05 -26.92 17.76
CA VAL A 31 30.48 -28.32 17.61
C VAL A 31 30.16 -29.04 18.90
N ASN A 32 29.35 -30.09 18.82
CA ASN A 32 29.06 -30.96 19.95
C ASN A 32 30.11 -32.08 20.04
N ALA A 33 30.49 -32.44 21.27
CA ALA A 33 31.38 -33.56 21.52
C ALA A 33 30.70 -34.89 21.13
N SER A 34 31.48 -35.79 20.52
CA SER A 34 31.11 -37.19 20.32
C SER A 34 31.94 -38.09 21.24
N ASP A 35 31.51 -39.33 21.43
CA ASP A 35 32.20 -40.26 22.33
C ASP A 35 33.70 -40.39 22.01
N GLY A 36 34.54 -40.33 23.05
CA GLY A 36 36.00 -40.33 22.94
C GLY A 36 36.67 -39.05 22.41
N HIS A 37 35.94 -37.96 22.14
CA HIS A 37 36.49 -36.72 21.58
C HIS A 37 36.12 -35.48 22.42
N THR A 38 37.09 -34.60 22.67
CA THR A 38 36.86 -33.31 23.36
C THR A 38 36.75 -32.18 22.34
N VAL A 39 35.84 -31.23 22.60
CA VAL A 39 35.70 -30.01 21.80
C VAL A 39 36.61 -28.92 22.40
N SER A 40 37.32 -28.20 21.55
CA SER A 40 38.12 -27.07 22.01
C SER A 40 37.23 -25.98 22.60
N PRO A 41 37.53 -25.46 23.80
CA PRO A 41 36.80 -24.31 24.35
C PRO A 41 37.02 -23.03 23.52
N THR A 42 38.09 -22.96 22.71
CA THR A 42 38.43 -21.80 21.88
C THR A 42 37.81 -21.87 20.48
N TRP A 43 37.63 -23.07 19.93
CA TRP A 43 37.16 -23.29 18.55
C TRP A 43 35.88 -24.12 18.47
N GLY A 44 35.21 -24.33 19.61
CA GLY A 44 33.98 -25.12 19.70
C GLY A 44 32.74 -24.41 19.19
N SER A 45 32.84 -23.11 18.87
CA SER A 45 31.76 -22.35 18.25
C SER A 45 32.29 -21.25 17.34
N ALA A 46 31.45 -20.82 16.41
CA ALA A 46 31.69 -19.66 15.56
C ALA A 46 30.36 -18.95 15.32
N SER A 47 30.41 -17.63 15.13
CA SER A 47 29.28 -16.84 14.65
C SER A 47 29.69 -16.02 13.43
N VAL A 48 28.72 -15.80 12.54
CA VAL A 48 28.85 -14.92 11.39
C VAL A 48 27.72 -13.89 11.49
N ALA A 49 28.06 -12.61 11.35
CA ALA A 49 27.07 -11.54 11.27
C ALA A 49 26.31 -11.62 9.94
N VAL A 50 25.01 -11.37 9.99
CA VAL A 50 24.15 -11.20 8.81
C VAL A 50 23.61 -9.78 8.91
N SER A 51 24.10 -8.90 8.04
CA SER A 51 23.60 -7.53 8.00
C SER A 51 22.36 -7.46 7.14
N ASP A 52 21.38 -6.68 7.60
CA ASP A 52 20.27 -6.28 6.76
C ASP A 52 20.75 -5.21 5.76
N ASN A 53 20.23 -5.26 4.53
CA ASN A 53 20.54 -4.32 3.47
C ASN A 53 19.30 -3.64 2.89
N ASP A 54 18.14 -3.86 3.49
CA ASP A 54 16.94 -3.12 3.18
C ASP A 54 16.82 -1.90 4.11
N ASP A 55 16.30 -0.79 3.59
CA ASP A 55 16.19 0.47 4.34
C ASP A 55 14.74 0.63 4.80
N ALA A 56 14.54 0.91 6.09
CA ALA A 56 13.22 1.24 6.62
C ALA A 56 12.55 2.34 5.79
N PRO A 57 11.23 2.26 5.52
CA PRO A 57 10.49 3.42 5.04
C PRO A 57 10.74 4.56 6.04
N PRO A 58 11.02 5.81 5.59
CA PRO A 58 11.39 6.85 6.52
C PRO A 58 10.23 7.08 7.50
N LEU A 59 10.46 6.77 8.78
CA LEU A 59 9.49 6.89 9.88
C LEU A 59 8.91 8.32 10.00
N ASP A 60 9.58 9.29 9.38
CA ASP A 60 9.19 10.70 9.39
C ASP A 60 8.55 11.19 8.08
N SER A 61 8.19 10.29 7.16
CA SER A 61 7.44 10.67 5.96
C SER A 61 6.00 11.05 6.31
N PRO A 62 5.38 12.06 5.67
CA PRO A 62 3.94 12.23 5.71
C PRO A 62 3.24 11.01 5.09
N GLU A 63 2.13 10.57 5.68
CA GLU A 63 1.28 9.52 5.11
C GLU A 63 0.14 10.16 4.34
N VAL A 64 -0.12 9.68 3.13
CA VAL A 64 -1.30 10.02 2.34
C VAL A 64 -2.44 9.10 2.73
N LEU A 65 -3.57 9.68 3.13
CA LEU A 65 -4.80 8.97 3.49
C LEU A 65 -5.92 9.41 2.56
N LEU A 66 -6.62 8.46 1.96
CA LEU A 66 -7.89 8.67 1.28
C LEU A 66 -8.99 8.38 2.29
N THR A 67 -9.61 9.43 2.84
CA THR A 67 -10.56 9.32 3.94
C THR A 67 -11.99 9.55 3.46
N GLY A 68 -12.87 8.62 3.84
CA GLY A 68 -14.31 8.72 3.59
C GLY A 68 -14.76 8.18 2.24
N ASP A 69 -15.91 7.53 2.27
CA ASP A 69 -16.68 7.22 1.08
C ASP A 69 -17.41 8.48 0.60
N ALA A 70 -17.76 8.51 -0.69
CA ALA A 70 -18.53 9.59 -1.31
C ALA A 70 -19.86 9.07 -1.82
N SER A 71 -20.90 9.90 -1.82
CA SER A 71 -22.21 9.57 -2.39
C SER A 71 -22.79 10.80 -3.05
N ILE A 72 -23.40 10.62 -4.23
CA ILE A 72 -24.10 11.69 -4.95
C ILE A 72 -25.30 11.11 -5.71
N GLY A 73 -26.38 11.88 -5.83
CA GLY A 73 -27.46 11.56 -6.77
C GLY A 73 -27.05 11.87 -8.21
N GLU A 74 -27.45 11.02 -9.15
CA GLU A 74 -27.07 11.15 -10.56
C GLU A 74 -27.45 12.52 -11.15
N GLY A 75 -28.64 13.06 -10.82
CA GLY A 75 -29.09 14.39 -11.22
C GLY A 75 -28.67 15.57 -10.32
N GLU A 76 -27.84 15.37 -9.28
CA GLU A 76 -27.47 16.45 -8.35
C GLU A 76 -26.40 17.41 -8.91
N TYR A 77 -26.42 18.69 -8.48
CA TYR A 77 -25.41 19.70 -8.86
C TYR A 77 -24.61 20.21 -7.64
N PRO A 78 -23.27 20.22 -7.70
CA PRO A 78 -22.46 19.79 -8.83
C PRO A 78 -22.38 18.26 -8.96
N ASN A 79 -22.42 17.78 -10.21
CA ASN A 79 -22.54 16.36 -10.53
C ASN A 79 -21.17 15.66 -10.49
N PHE A 80 -20.68 15.38 -9.28
CA PHE A 80 -19.48 14.61 -9.06
C PHE A 80 -19.41 14.01 -7.65
N LEU A 81 -18.67 12.92 -7.54
CA LEU A 81 -18.18 12.39 -6.27
C LEU A 81 -16.92 13.13 -5.87
N GLU A 82 -16.90 13.69 -4.66
CA GLU A 82 -15.73 14.32 -4.06
C GLU A 82 -15.14 13.41 -2.98
N PHE A 83 -13.88 13.05 -3.14
CA PHE A 83 -13.13 12.28 -2.16
C PHE A 83 -12.06 13.17 -1.52
N HIS A 84 -11.94 13.07 -0.19
CA HIS A 84 -10.95 13.82 0.56
C HIS A 84 -9.66 13.03 0.69
N VAL A 85 -8.56 13.66 0.29
CA VAL A 85 -7.21 13.13 0.45
C VAL A 85 -6.48 14.00 1.45
N GLU A 86 -5.86 13.37 2.45
CA GLU A 86 -5.19 14.05 3.55
C GLU A 86 -3.73 13.60 3.67
N LEU A 87 -2.85 14.52 4.07
CA LEU A 87 -1.53 14.18 4.59
C LEU A 87 -1.58 14.17 6.12
N SER A 88 -0.97 13.16 6.74
CA SER A 88 -0.87 13.06 8.21
C SER A 88 -0.14 14.25 8.86
N ARG A 89 0.69 14.96 8.08
CA ARG A 89 1.35 16.22 8.42
C ARG A 89 1.69 17.00 7.16
N ALA A 90 1.93 18.30 7.29
CA ALA A 90 2.34 19.12 6.16
C ALA A 90 3.74 18.72 5.66
N SER A 91 3.92 18.64 4.35
CA SER A 91 5.23 18.51 3.71
C SER A 91 5.85 19.88 3.46
N GLY A 92 7.19 19.94 3.48
CA GLY A 92 7.95 21.11 3.05
C GLY A 92 8.06 21.26 1.53
N GLU A 93 7.69 20.21 0.78
CA GLU A 93 7.71 20.14 -0.67
C GLU A 93 6.31 19.79 -1.21
N ASP A 94 6.12 19.96 -2.52
CA ASP A 94 4.89 19.53 -3.18
C ASP A 94 4.83 17.99 -3.22
N VAL A 95 3.69 17.43 -2.81
CA VAL A 95 3.43 15.98 -2.85
C VAL A 95 2.43 15.70 -3.96
N THR A 96 2.80 14.85 -4.92
CA THR A 96 1.89 14.40 -5.99
C THR A 96 1.45 12.97 -5.73
N VAL A 97 0.15 12.75 -5.71
CA VAL A 97 -0.48 11.44 -5.48
C VAL A 97 -1.24 11.03 -6.73
N ARG A 98 -0.91 9.89 -7.31
CA ARG A 98 -1.67 9.29 -8.41
C ARG A 98 -2.73 8.35 -7.89
N TYR A 99 -3.83 8.29 -8.62
CA TYR A 99 -4.95 7.42 -8.29
C TYR A 99 -5.53 6.77 -9.55
N GLU A 100 -6.23 5.66 -9.33
CA GLU A 100 -7.05 4.97 -10.30
C GLU A 100 -8.49 4.85 -9.77
N VAL A 101 -9.46 4.85 -10.68
CA VAL A 101 -10.86 4.55 -10.41
C VAL A 101 -11.15 3.17 -10.99
N ARG A 102 -11.55 2.24 -10.14
CA ARG A 102 -11.95 0.89 -10.50
C ARG A 102 -13.47 0.81 -10.55
N PRO A 103 -14.05 0.25 -11.61
CA PRO A 103 -15.49 0.04 -11.66
C PRO A 103 -15.91 -0.96 -10.58
N GLY A 104 -17.06 -0.68 -9.95
CA GLY A 104 -17.81 -1.63 -9.14
C GLY A 104 -19.00 -2.12 -9.97
N THR A 105 -20.20 -1.69 -9.61
CA THR A 105 -21.39 -1.83 -10.47
C THR A 105 -21.56 -0.67 -11.44
N ALA A 106 -20.98 0.50 -11.15
CA ALA A 106 -20.91 1.61 -12.10
C ALA A 106 -19.94 1.30 -13.24
N GLU A 107 -20.39 1.46 -14.48
CA GLU A 107 -19.66 1.30 -15.72
C GLU A 107 -18.98 2.61 -16.17
N PRO A 108 -17.67 2.57 -16.53
CA PRO A 108 -16.99 3.73 -17.07
C PRO A 108 -17.64 4.21 -18.38
N HIS A 109 -17.72 5.52 -18.55
CA HIS A 109 -18.34 6.23 -19.68
C HIS A 109 -19.87 6.19 -19.75
N LEU A 110 -20.54 5.28 -19.04
CA LEU A 110 -21.98 5.32 -18.85
C LEU A 110 -22.30 6.18 -17.62
N ASP A 111 -21.83 5.78 -16.44
CA ASP A 111 -22.30 6.37 -15.17
C ASP A 111 -21.27 7.37 -14.59
N TYR A 112 -20.02 7.27 -15.03
CA TYR A 112 -18.97 8.24 -14.69
C TYR A 112 -17.95 8.44 -15.80
N SER A 113 -17.14 9.48 -15.66
CA SER A 113 -16.01 9.75 -16.55
C SER A 113 -14.70 9.87 -15.79
N GLY A 114 -13.62 9.39 -16.43
CA GLY A 114 -12.30 9.30 -15.83
C GLY A 114 -11.83 7.85 -15.76
N GLY A 115 -11.01 7.54 -14.76
CA GLY A 115 -10.38 6.23 -14.60
C GLY A 115 -9.04 6.31 -13.91
N TYR A 116 -8.37 7.45 -13.99
CA TYR A 116 -7.14 7.75 -13.28
C TYR A 116 -6.90 9.26 -13.22
N GLY A 117 -5.99 9.68 -12.37
CA GLY A 117 -5.57 11.07 -12.28
C GLY A 117 -4.48 11.28 -11.26
N GLN A 118 -4.27 12.54 -10.91
CA GLN A 118 -3.36 12.93 -9.84
C GLN A 118 -3.93 14.08 -9.02
N VAL A 119 -3.55 14.11 -7.75
CA VAL A 119 -3.82 15.18 -6.80
C VAL A 119 -2.48 15.73 -6.32
N VAL A 120 -2.37 17.05 -6.17
CA VAL A 120 -1.15 17.71 -5.70
C VAL A 120 -1.45 18.43 -4.39
N PHE A 121 -0.71 18.09 -3.34
CA PHE A 121 -0.61 18.88 -2.13
C PHE A 121 0.53 19.87 -2.32
N TYR A 122 0.21 21.14 -2.43
CA TYR A 122 1.24 22.18 -2.40
C TYR A 122 1.93 22.21 -1.04
N ALA A 123 3.22 22.56 -1.01
CA ALA A 123 4.01 22.67 0.20
C ALA A 123 3.24 23.42 1.32
N GLY A 124 3.27 22.85 2.53
CA GLY A 124 2.55 23.37 3.69
C GLY A 124 1.06 23.02 3.76
N ARG A 125 0.46 22.40 2.73
CA ARG A 125 -0.93 21.93 2.74
C ARG A 125 -1.01 20.47 3.18
N THR A 126 -2.15 20.12 3.77
CA THR A 126 -2.45 18.76 4.26
C THR A 126 -3.73 18.19 3.69
N GLN A 127 -4.47 18.96 2.89
CA GLN A 127 -5.75 18.54 2.35
C GLN A 127 -5.80 18.85 0.86
N ALA A 128 -6.38 17.92 0.12
CA ALA A 128 -6.70 18.08 -1.28
C ALA A 128 -7.94 17.24 -1.62
N SER A 129 -8.66 17.63 -2.67
CA SER A 129 -9.84 16.91 -3.13
C SER A 129 -9.57 16.21 -4.45
N LEU A 130 -10.11 15.01 -4.56
CA LEU A 130 -10.16 14.22 -5.78
C LEU A 130 -11.61 14.19 -6.26
N ILE A 131 -11.83 14.46 -7.54
CA ILE A 131 -13.17 14.53 -8.12
C ILE A 131 -13.33 13.44 -9.18
N VAL A 132 -14.42 12.67 -9.08
CA VAL A 132 -14.89 11.77 -10.14
C VAL A 132 -16.21 12.30 -10.67
N ARG A 133 -16.26 12.70 -11.94
CA ARG A 133 -17.47 13.25 -12.55
C ARG A 133 -18.47 12.14 -12.81
N VAL A 134 -19.67 12.30 -12.31
CA VAL A 134 -20.81 11.41 -12.57
C VAL A 134 -21.51 11.89 -13.85
N ARG A 135 -22.16 10.96 -14.53
CA ARG A 135 -22.96 11.19 -15.73
C ARG A 135 -24.40 10.94 -15.35
N ASP A 136 -25.25 11.85 -15.82
CA ASP A 136 -26.70 11.87 -15.62
C ASP A 136 -27.38 11.44 -16.91
N ASP A 137 -28.26 10.45 -16.83
CA ASP A 137 -29.16 10.08 -17.90
C ASP A 137 -30.66 10.21 -17.52
N ALA A 138 -31.54 9.41 -18.12
CA ALA A 138 -32.99 9.46 -17.85
C ALA A 138 -33.58 8.05 -17.64
N ARG A 139 -32.71 7.05 -17.45
CA ARG A 139 -33.02 5.64 -17.30
C ARG A 139 -32.98 5.34 -15.82
N ARG A 140 -34.06 4.73 -15.34
CA ARG A 140 -34.07 4.17 -13.99
C ARG A 140 -33.05 3.03 -13.87
N GLU A 141 -32.11 3.20 -12.97
CA GLU A 141 -31.09 2.22 -12.63
C GLU A 141 -31.16 1.85 -11.13
N CYS A 142 -30.25 1.01 -10.65
CA CYS A 142 -30.10 0.75 -9.23
C CYS A 142 -28.93 1.58 -8.70
N ASP A 143 -28.81 1.73 -7.38
CA ASP A 143 -27.63 2.39 -6.82
C ASP A 143 -26.35 1.65 -7.25
N GLU A 144 -25.39 2.41 -7.73
CA GLU A 144 -24.17 1.90 -8.32
C GLU A 144 -22.93 2.35 -7.56
N THR A 145 -21.84 1.58 -7.70
CA THR A 145 -20.61 1.82 -6.95
C THR A 145 -19.37 1.81 -7.83
N LEU A 146 -18.37 2.58 -7.42
CA LEU A 146 -17.01 2.58 -7.92
C LEU A 146 -16.02 2.64 -6.75
N THR A 147 -14.75 2.31 -7.00
CA THR A 147 -13.70 2.39 -5.98
C THR A 147 -12.53 3.23 -6.46
N VAL A 148 -12.16 4.25 -5.69
CA VAL A 148 -10.92 5.01 -5.91
C VAL A 148 -9.78 4.33 -5.15
N VAL A 149 -8.62 4.20 -5.79
CA VAL A 149 -7.41 3.58 -5.22
C VAL A 149 -6.22 4.51 -5.43
N LEU A 150 -5.49 4.84 -4.36
CA LEU A 150 -4.19 5.53 -4.47
C LEU A 150 -3.13 4.53 -4.94
N THR A 151 -2.38 4.88 -5.98
CA THR A 151 -1.46 3.95 -6.67
C THR A 151 0.00 4.34 -6.55
N GLU A 152 0.32 5.63 -6.51
CA GLU A 152 1.70 6.12 -6.43
C GLU A 152 1.74 7.46 -5.73
N VAL A 153 2.86 7.74 -5.04
CA VAL A 153 3.13 9.03 -4.42
C VAL A 153 4.58 9.44 -4.72
N VAL A 154 4.77 10.73 -5.02
CA VAL A 154 6.06 11.36 -5.26
C VAL A 154 6.14 12.63 -4.40
N GLY A 155 7.32 12.94 -3.85
CA GLY A 155 7.55 14.11 -3.00
C GLY A 155 7.76 13.79 -1.52
N GLY A 156 8.35 12.63 -1.21
CA GLY A 156 8.78 12.28 0.16
C GLY A 156 7.67 11.86 1.13
N ALA A 157 6.45 11.64 0.63
CA ALA A 157 5.35 11.03 1.36
C ALA A 157 5.19 9.55 1.00
N VAL A 158 4.45 8.80 1.81
CA VAL A 158 4.12 7.39 1.59
C VAL A 158 2.61 7.19 1.59
N ILE A 159 2.10 6.16 0.91
CA ILE A 159 0.67 5.82 0.95
C ILE A 159 0.37 5.13 2.29
N GLY A 160 -0.55 5.68 3.07
CA GLY A 160 -0.98 5.11 4.35
C GLY A 160 -1.93 3.92 4.18
N ASN A 161 -2.44 3.42 5.30
CA ASN A 161 -3.34 2.26 5.30
C ASN A 161 -4.70 2.54 4.64
N ALA A 162 -5.21 3.76 4.80
CA ALA A 162 -6.43 4.22 4.13
C ALA A 162 -6.09 4.68 2.71
N LYS A 163 -6.09 3.75 1.75
CA LYS A 163 -5.72 4.02 0.34
C LYS A 163 -6.84 3.77 -0.66
N THR A 164 -8.02 3.40 -0.18
CA THR A 164 -9.20 3.08 -0.99
C THR A 164 -10.44 3.74 -0.41
N ALA A 165 -11.32 4.23 -1.28
CA ALA A 165 -12.63 4.75 -0.90
C ALA A 165 -13.69 4.33 -1.92
N THR A 166 -14.91 4.12 -1.45
CA THR A 166 -16.06 3.75 -2.28
C THR A 166 -16.84 5.01 -2.65
N GLY A 167 -17.20 5.12 -3.93
CA GLY A 167 -18.16 6.11 -4.41
C GLY A 167 -19.48 5.43 -4.71
N THR A 168 -20.60 6.02 -4.27
CA THR A 168 -21.95 5.55 -4.57
C THR A 168 -22.69 6.58 -5.43
N ILE A 169 -23.24 6.14 -6.56
CA ILE A 169 -24.11 6.92 -7.43
C ILE A 169 -25.53 6.43 -7.14
N THR A 170 -26.40 7.30 -6.62
CA THR A 170 -27.79 6.95 -6.34
C THR A 170 -28.70 7.42 -7.45
N ASP A 171 -29.53 6.52 -7.97
CA ASP A 171 -30.53 6.80 -9.02
C ASP A 171 -31.61 7.77 -8.48
N ASP A 172 -31.83 8.89 -9.17
CA ASP A 172 -32.89 9.85 -8.85
C ASP A 172 -34.04 9.86 -9.88
N ASP A 173 -33.95 8.98 -10.89
CA ASP A 173 -34.93 8.89 -11.96
C ASP A 173 -36.24 8.18 -11.56
N ARG A 174 -37.35 8.82 -11.94
CA ARG A 174 -38.70 8.28 -11.73
C ARG A 174 -39.42 8.12 -13.06
N THR A 175 -39.73 6.88 -13.47
CA THR A 175 -41.12 6.46 -13.83
C THR A 175 -41.35 4.97 -14.17
N ASP A 176 -42.51 4.51 -13.67
CA ASP A 176 -43.39 3.34 -13.93
C ASP A 176 -42.89 1.87 -13.92
N VAL A 177 -43.26 1.20 -12.80
CA VAL A 177 -43.37 -0.25 -12.47
C VAL A 177 -42.20 -1.22 -12.75
N ARG A 178 -41.44 -1.52 -11.67
CA ARG A 178 -40.52 -2.67 -11.42
C ARG A 178 -39.26 -2.68 -12.32
N THR A 179 -38.02 -2.73 -11.81
CA THR A 179 -37.47 -3.42 -10.63
C THR A 179 -36.05 -2.89 -10.39
N CYS A 180 -35.71 -2.59 -9.14
CA CYS A 180 -34.58 -3.19 -8.45
C CYS A 180 -35.23 -4.22 -7.48
#